data_AF-A0A7W6X3Z0-F1
#
_entry.id   AF-A0A7W6X3Z0-F1
#
_cell.length_a   1.000
_cell.length_b   1.000
_cell.length_c   1.000
_cell.angle_alpha   90.00
_cell.angle_beta   90.00
_cell.angle_gamma   90.00
#
_symmetry.space_group_name_H-M   'P 1'
#
loop_
_entity.id
_entity.type
_entity.pdbx_description
1 polymer ?
#
loop_
_entity_poly.entity_id
_entity_poly.type
_entity_poly.pdbx_seq_one_letter_code
_entity_poly.pdbx_strand_id
1 'polypeptide(L)'
;MMARTICANGHLLTPENTTIKVVRIRHGKRGRWLARQCLACRYQSMKKSSYTAEDVKAAIQGAQAGFTMAQLTSYRHPNTRVIRQNQLMTAMQDKPKLASALRPLFARNRITNHKIQMQRLSPRGIFAPSSDVILRSVEAVVPQGLTYHQRQEIIGEMVFAVMEGRLDLNDLRIRYPEFARGADRMFPTKYAPPSLDAPAFRDGASPLIETITRGLWT
;
A
#
# COMPACT_ATOMS: atom_id res chain seq x y z
N MET A 1 -29.49 22.79 25.20
CA MET A 1 -28.47 23.43 24.32
C MET A 1 -29.18 24.39 23.40
N MET A 2 -28.91 25.69 23.48
CA MET A 2 -29.48 26.64 22.52
C MET A 2 -28.91 26.36 21.13
N ALA A 3 -29.79 26.26 20.14
CA ALA A 3 -29.37 26.05 18.76
C ALA A 3 -28.58 27.27 18.30
N ARG A 4 -27.36 27.07 17.76
CA ARG A 4 -26.58 28.15 17.16
C ARG A 4 -27.43 28.87 16.11
N THR A 5 -27.59 30.18 16.28
CA THR A 5 -28.34 31.07 15.38
C THR A 5 -27.45 31.68 14.29
N ILE A 6 -26.13 31.58 14.44
CA ILE A 6 -25.14 32.18 13.54
C ILE A 6 -24.11 31.10 13.16
N CYS A 7 -23.68 31.08 11.89
CA CYS A 7 -22.62 30.19 11.41
C CYS A 7 -21.22 30.72 11.79
N ALA A 8 -20.19 29.91 11.61
CA ALA A 8 -18.80 30.32 11.90
C ALA A 8 -18.32 31.54 11.10
N ASN A 9 -18.98 31.86 9.98
CA ASN A 9 -18.67 33.01 9.13
C ASN A 9 -19.65 34.19 9.31
N GLY A 10 -20.45 34.21 10.39
CA GLY A 10 -21.34 35.34 10.70
C GLY A 10 -22.72 35.34 10.01
N HIS A 11 -23.02 34.42 9.09
CA HIS A 11 -24.34 34.33 8.48
C HIS A 11 -25.42 33.82 9.46
N LEU A 12 -26.59 34.45 9.44
CA LEU A 12 -27.79 34.00 10.16
C LEU A 12 -28.27 32.63 9.64
N LEU A 13 -28.48 31.70 10.57
CA LEU A 13 -28.94 30.34 10.30
C LEU A 13 -30.47 30.29 10.37
N THR A 14 -31.13 30.70 9.29
CA THR A 14 -32.58 30.56 9.10
C THR A 14 -32.93 29.19 8.49
N PRO A 15 -34.20 28.73 8.62
CA PRO A 15 -34.65 27.50 7.94
C PRO A 15 -34.38 27.51 6.43
N GLU A 16 -34.45 28.68 5.80
CA GLU A 16 -34.21 28.88 4.36
C GLU A 16 -32.72 28.83 3.98
N ASN A 17 -31.81 29.22 4.89
CA ASN A 17 -30.36 29.31 4.64
C ASN A 17 -29.56 28.18 5.30
N THR A 18 -30.23 27.10 5.74
CA THR A 18 -29.60 25.95 6.39
C THR A 18 -29.98 24.63 5.73
N THR A 19 -29.02 23.71 5.68
CA THR A 19 -29.29 22.30 5.35
C THR A 19 -28.73 21.41 6.45
N ILE A 20 -29.40 20.30 6.72
CA ILE A 20 -28.92 19.30 7.68
C ILE A 20 -28.01 18.32 6.95
N LYS A 21 -26.73 18.30 7.30
CA LYS A 21 -25.73 17.38 6.77
C LYS A 21 -25.43 16.28 7.79
N VAL A 22 -25.50 15.03 7.33
CA VAL A 22 -25.04 13.88 8.12
C VAL A 22 -23.51 13.82 8.06
N VAL A 23 -22.84 14.05 9.19
CA VAL A 23 -21.39 13.94 9.28
C VAL A 23 -21.03 12.55 9.81
N ARG A 24 -20.24 11.81 9.04
CA ARG A 24 -19.68 10.52 9.45
C ARG A 24 -18.36 10.77 10.19
N ILE A 25 -18.23 10.21 11.39
CA ILE A 25 -16.96 10.26 12.14
C ILE A 25 -15.94 9.37 11.41
N ARG A 26 -14.78 9.94 11.07
CA ARG A 26 -13.74 9.26 10.26
C ARG A 26 -12.93 8.21 11.02
N HIS A 27 -13.11 8.07 12.34
CA HIS A 27 -12.32 7.15 13.17
C HIS A 27 -13.20 6.38 14.16
N GLY A 28 -13.43 5.09 13.87
CA GLY A 28 -13.73 4.01 14.83
C GLY A 28 -15.03 4.07 15.65
N LYS A 29 -15.62 5.24 15.89
CA LYS A 29 -16.84 5.40 16.67
C LYS A 29 -18.04 5.41 15.72
N ARG A 30 -18.87 4.37 15.80
CA ARG A 30 -20.16 4.27 15.10
C ARG A 30 -21.09 5.39 15.59
N GLY A 31 -21.00 6.55 14.97
CA GLY A 31 -21.84 7.70 15.26
C GLY A 31 -22.08 8.53 14.00
N ARG A 32 -23.34 8.79 13.69
CA ARG A 32 -23.76 9.81 12.73
C ARG A 32 -24.27 10.97 13.55
N TRP A 33 -23.74 12.16 13.34
CA TRP A 33 -24.31 13.37 13.93
C TRP A 33 -24.81 14.29 12.83
N LEU A 34 -25.91 14.99 13.14
CA LEU A 34 -26.55 15.94 12.24
C LEU A 34 -25.92 17.32 12.47
N ALA A 35 -25.27 17.85 11.45
CA ALA A 35 -24.67 19.18 11.46
C ALA A 35 -25.54 20.15 10.64
N ARG A 36 -25.87 21.32 11.18
CA ARG A 36 -26.43 22.40 10.36
C ARG A 36 -25.31 23.00 9.50
N GLN A 37 -25.49 22.97 8.19
CA GLN A 37 -24.59 23.59 7.22
C GLN A 37 -25.26 24.83 6.63
N CYS A 38 -24.60 25.98 6.74
CA CYS A 38 -25.04 27.22 6.10
C CYS A 38 -24.96 27.09 4.58
N LEU A 39 -26.08 27.37 3.89
CA LEU A 39 -26.18 27.31 2.44
C LEU A 39 -25.33 28.40 1.78
N ALA A 40 -25.32 29.64 2.29
CA ALA A 40 -24.44 30.70 1.78
C ALA A 40 -22.95 30.28 1.81
N CYS A 41 -22.46 29.74 2.93
CA CYS A 41 -21.09 29.22 3.02
C CYS A 41 -20.85 28.06 2.06
N ARG A 42 -21.84 27.18 1.90
CA ARG A 42 -21.77 26.06 0.95
C ARG A 42 -21.69 26.57 -0.49
N TYR A 43 -22.57 27.48 -0.90
CA TYR A 43 -22.55 28.10 -2.22
C TYR A 43 -21.23 28.83 -2.47
N GLN A 44 -20.72 29.57 -1.49
CA GLN A 44 -19.43 30.23 -1.61
C GLN A 44 -18.27 29.24 -1.73
N SER A 45 -18.32 28.10 -1.03
CA SER A 45 -17.37 27.00 -1.20
C SER A 45 -17.52 26.26 -2.53
N MET A 46 -18.72 26.30 -3.11
CA MET A 46 -19.07 25.71 -4.42
C MET A 46 -18.88 26.68 -5.58
N LYS A 47 -18.68 27.98 -5.34
CA LYS A 47 -18.32 28.94 -6.39
C LYS A 47 -17.10 28.36 -7.09
N LYS A 48 -17.20 28.22 -8.42
CA LYS A 48 -16.11 27.73 -9.28
C LYS A 48 -14.84 28.44 -8.83
N SER A 49 -13.84 27.67 -8.43
CA SER A 49 -12.58 28.25 -8.01
C SER A 49 -12.01 28.99 -9.21
N SER A 50 -11.91 30.32 -9.10
CA SER A 50 -11.36 31.15 -10.15
C SER A 50 -9.90 30.78 -10.34
N TYR A 51 -9.48 30.54 -11.58
CA TYR A 51 -8.09 30.35 -11.97
C TYR A 51 -7.69 31.46 -12.92
N THR A 52 -6.43 31.89 -12.86
CA THR A 52 -5.89 32.84 -13.83
C THR A 52 -5.29 32.09 -15.01
N ALA A 53 -5.14 32.75 -16.16
CA ALA A 53 -4.46 32.14 -17.31
C ALA A 53 -2.97 31.87 -17.01
N GLU A 54 -2.36 32.69 -16.16
CA GLU A 54 -0.97 32.58 -15.72
C GLU A 54 -0.75 31.33 -14.87
N ASP A 55 -1.63 31.07 -13.90
CA ASP A 55 -1.56 29.85 -13.07
C ASP A 55 -1.60 28.58 -13.91
N VAL A 56 -2.45 28.58 -14.94
CA VAL A 56 -2.60 27.45 -15.86
C VAL A 56 -1.35 27.29 -16.73
N LYS A 57 -0.78 28.39 -17.23
CA LYS A 57 0.48 28.36 -18.00
C LYS A 57 1.63 27.83 -17.15
N ALA A 58 1.75 28.30 -15.90
CA ALA A 58 2.76 27.83 -14.97
C ALA A 58 2.59 26.35 -14.61
N ALA A 59 1.34 25.88 -14.46
CA ALA A 59 1.06 24.45 -14.27
C ALA A 59 1.45 23.58 -15.47
N ILE A 60 1.26 24.07 -16.71
CA ILE A 60 1.71 23.38 -17.93
C ILE A 60 3.24 23.29 -17.97
N GLN A 61 3.93 24.41 -17.75
CA GLN A 61 5.40 24.44 -17.72
C GLN A 61 5.95 23.52 -16.62
N GLY A 62 5.35 23.55 -15.44
CA GLY A 62 5.72 22.66 -14.35
C GLY A 62 5.50 21.17 -14.67
N ALA A 63 4.39 20.83 -15.33
CA ALA A 63 4.13 19.46 -15.77
C ALA A 63 5.16 18.99 -16.82
N GLN A 64 5.55 19.87 -17.75
CA GLN A 64 6.60 19.60 -18.73
C GLN A 64 7.98 19.44 -18.08
N ALA A 65 8.28 20.21 -17.03
CA ALA A 65 9.50 20.10 -16.24
C ALA A 65 9.59 18.82 -15.36
N GLY A 66 8.57 17.95 -15.40
CA GLY A 66 8.56 16.68 -14.67
C GLY A 66 7.88 16.74 -13.30
N PHE A 67 7.29 17.86 -12.91
CA PHE A 67 6.55 17.94 -11.65
C PHE A 67 5.22 17.18 -11.73
N THR A 68 4.84 16.57 -10.62
CA THR A 68 3.56 15.88 -10.47
C THR A 68 2.44 16.86 -10.15
N MET A 69 1.19 16.46 -10.42
CA MET A 69 0.02 17.24 -10.03
C MET A 69 0.03 17.60 -8.53
N ALA A 70 0.47 16.69 -7.67
CA ALA A 70 0.56 16.93 -6.23
C ALA A 70 1.59 18.03 -5.89
N GLN A 71 2.77 18.02 -6.54
CA GLN A 71 3.81 19.03 -6.33
C GLN A 71 3.38 20.42 -6.79
N LEU A 72 2.59 20.50 -7.86
CA LEU A 72 2.10 21.78 -8.39
C LEU A 72 0.89 22.32 -7.63
N THR A 73 0.16 21.48 -6.87
CA THR A 73 -1.14 21.86 -6.28
C THR A 73 -1.25 21.79 -4.76
N SER A 74 -0.45 20.95 -4.12
CA SER A 74 -0.51 20.72 -2.67
C SER A 74 0.27 21.76 -1.89
N TYR A 75 -0.30 22.22 -0.78
CA TYR A 75 0.41 23.06 0.20
C TYR A 75 1.63 22.38 0.84
N ARG A 76 1.77 21.06 0.71
CA ARG A 76 2.95 20.31 1.18
C ARG A 76 4.22 20.61 0.37
N HIS A 77 4.07 21.22 -0.80
CA HIS A 77 5.18 21.53 -1.70
C HIS A 77 5.18 23.03 -2.05
N PRO A 78 5.43 23.93 -1.07
CA PRO A 78 5.26 25.37 -1.27
C PRO A 78 6.15 25.92 -2.39
N ASN A 79 7.38 25.41 -2.56
CA ASN A 79 8.34 25.90 -3.54
C ASN A 79 7.95 25.58 -4.99
N THR A 80 7.16 24.52 -5.22
CA THR A 80 6.74 24.09 -6.57
C THR A 80 5.27 24.36 -6.84
N ARG A 81 4.53 24.83 -5.83
CA ARG A 81 3.10 25.01 -5.94
C ARG A 81 2.78 26.28 -6.71
N VAL A 82 1.95 26.13 -7.73
CA VAL A 82 1.56 27.23 -8.64
C VAL A 82 0.05 27.46 -8.68
N ILE A 83 -0.78 26.44 -8.45
CA ILE A 83 -2.24 26.56 -8.56
C ILE A 83 -2.94 25.66 -7.54
N ARG A 84 -4.14 25.99 -7.03
CA ARG A 84 -4.87 25.03 -6.17
C ARG A 84 -5.38 23.84 -6.98
N GLN A 85 -5.48 22.66 -6.35
CA GLN A 85 -5.96 21.47 -7.04
C GLN A 85 -7.36 21.65 -7.64
N ASN A 86 -8.30 22.24 -6.88
CA ASN A 86 -9.65 22.48 -7.38
C ASN A 86 -9.64 23.43 -8.60
N GLN A 87 -8.79 24.47 -8.58
CA GLN A 87 -8.64 25.42 -9.69
C GLN A 87 -8.13 24.73 -10.95
N LEU A 88 -7.09 23.90 -10.83
CA LEU A 88 -6.55 23.14 -11.96
C LEU A 88 -7.59 22.14 -12.51
N MET A 89 -8.32 21.46 -11.63
CA MET A 89 -9.38 20.55 -12.03
C MET A 89 -10.52 21.27 -12.75
N THR A 90 -10.94 22.45 -12.27
CA THR A 90 -11.92 23.29 -12.96
C THR A 90 -11.39 23.77 -14.31
N ALA A 91 -10.12 24.20 -14.41
CA ALA A 91 -9.51 24.57 -15.69
C ALA A 91 -9.44 23.41 -16.69
N MET A 92 -9.16 22.19 -16.22
CA MET A 92 -9.18 20.97 -17.02
C MET A 92 -10.59 20.58 -17.48
N GLN A 93 -11.62 20.88 -16.68
CA GLN A 93 -13.02 20.66 -17.04
C GLN A 93 -13.49 21.69 -18.07
N ASP A 94 -13.19 22.97 -17.87
CA ASP A 94 -13.57 24.05 -18.78
C ASP A 94 -12.82 23.93 -20.14
N LYS A 95 -11.59 23.40 -20.15
CA LYS A 95 -10.76 23.22 -21.36
C LYS A 95 -10.34 21.74 -21.54
N PRO A 96 -11.13 20.90 -22.21
CA PRO A 96 -10.85 19.46 -22.32
C PRO A 96 -9.52 19.13 -23.04
N LYS A 97 -9.10 19.97 -24.01
CA LYS A 97 -7.79 19.84 -24.68
C LYS A 97 -6.60 19.94 -23.72
N LEU A 98 -6.76 20.74 -22.66
CA LEU A 98 -5.73 20.86 -21.61
C LEU A 98 -5.69 19.60 -20.74
N ALA A 99 -6.86 19.02 -20.45
CA ALA A 99 -6.93 17.77 -19.71
C ALA A 99 -6.28 16.60 -20.46
N SER A 100 -6.52 16.48 -21.77
CA SER A 100 -5.89 15.44 -22.61
C SER A 100 -4.37 15.58 -22.67
N ALA A 101 -3.84 16.81 -22.64
CA ALA A 101 -2.40 17.05 -22.63
C ALA A 101 -1.74 16.77 -21.25
N LEU A 102 -2.35 17.23 -20.16
CA LEU A 102 -1.74 17.17 -18.83
C LEU A 102 -1.87 15.81 -18.13
N ARG A 103 -2.99 15.09 -18.31
CA ARG A 103 -3.20 13.79 -17.67
C ARG A 103 -2.07 12.77 -17.94
N PRO A 104 -1.66 12.52 -19.20
CA PRO A 104 -0.58 11.57 -19.47
C PRO A 104 0.77 12.05 -18.89
N LEU A 105 1.05 13.35 -18.94
CA LEU A 105 2.26 13.93 -18.33
C LEU A 105 2.29 13.68 -16.83
N PHE A 106 1.21 13.99 -16.11
CA PHE A 106 1.15 13.74 -14.66
C PHE A 106 1.24 12.26 -14.30
N ALA A 107 0.66 11.37 -15.10
CA ALA A 107 0.79 9.93 -14.90
C ALA A 107 2.26 9.48 -15.06
N ARG A 108 2.93 9.90 -16.13
CA ARG A 108 4.36 9.63 -16.37
C ARG A 108 5.24 10.19 -15.25
N ASN A 109 5.05 11.44 -14.88
CA ASN A 109 5.82 12.11 -13.82
C ASN A 109 5.64 11.42 -12.47
N ARG A 110 4.43 10.93 -12.17
CA ARG A 110 4.16 10.17 -10.94
C ARG A 110 4.95 8.86 -10.92
N ILE A 111 4.99 8.12 -12.02
CA ILE A 111 5.76 6.89 -12.13
C ILE A 111 7.26 7.18 -11.98
N THR A 112 7.77 8.22 -12.66
CA THR A 112 9.17 8.62 -12.57
C THR A 112 9.56 9.04 -11.15
N ASN A 113 8.77 9.90 -10.49
CA ASN A 113 9.04 10.30 -9.11
C ASN A 113 8.96 9.13 -8.14
N HIS A 114 8.02 8.19 -8.34
CA HIS A 114 7.96 6.98 -7.52
C HIS A 114 9.23 6.12 -7.69
N LYS A 115 9.72 5.94 -8.92
CA LYS A 115 10.99 5.24 -9.18
C LYS A 115 12.17 5.93 -8.49
N ILE A 116 12.28 7.26 -8.60
CA ILE A 116 13.33 8.04 -7.94
C ILE A 116 13.24 7.92 -6.41
N GLN A 117 12.03 7.98 -5.85
CA GLN A 117 11.83 7.83 -4.42
C GLN A 117 12.25 6.43 -3.94
N MET A 118 11.91 5.39 -4.70
CA MET A 118 12.36 4.03 -4.42
C MET A 118 13.88 3.88 -4.53
N GLN A 119 14.52 4.57 -5.48
CA GLN A 119 15.99 4.59 -5.59
C GLN A 119 16.66 5.27 -4.38
N ARG A 120 16.10 6.40 -3.89
CA ARG A 120 16.65 7.15 -2.75
C ARG A 120 16.57 6.42 -1.42
N LEU A 121 15.64 5.48 -1.28
CA LEU A 121 15.54 4.63 -0.09
C LEU A 121 16.61 3.53 -0.04
N SER A 122 17.48 3.43 -1.05
CA SER A 122 18.69 2.58 -1.03
C SER A 122 19.95 3.47 -0.95
N PRO A 123 20.55 3.65 0.24
CA PRO A 123 21.68 4.56 0.43
C PRO A 123 23.00 4.11 -0.23
N ARG A 124 23.05 2.92 -0.86
CA ARG A 124 24.32 2.30 -1.27
C ARG A 124 24.48 2.01 -2.76
N GLY A 125 23.55 2.38 -3.64
CA GLY A 125 23.76 2.24 -5.10
C GLY A 125 24.02 0.81 -5.60
N ILE A 126 23.85 -0.20 -4.74
CA ILE A 126 23.82 -1.61 -5.13
C ILE A 126 22.37 -1.88 -5.53
N PHE A 127 22.12 -2.06 -6.81
CA PHE A 127 20.93 -2.75 -7.29
C PHE A 127 21.07 -4.22 -6.88
N ALA A 128 20.92 -4.51 -5.59
CA ALA A 128 20.33 -5.79 -5.24
C ALA A 128 18.95 -5.74 -5.92
N PRO A 129 18.60 -6.65 -6.83
CA PRO A 129 17.20 -6.78 -7.24
C PRO A 129 16.44 -6.84 -5.93
N SER A 130 15.67 -5.78 -5.63
CA SER A 130 15.09 -5.58 -4.30
C SER A 130 14.53 -6.91 -3.88
N SER A 131 14.82 -7.41 -2.68
CA SER A 131 14.34 -8.71 -2.20
C SER A 131 12.88 -8.95 -2.61
N ASP A 132 12.07 -7.90 -2.69
CA ASP A 132 10.74 -7.82 -3.30
C ASP A 132 10.56 -8.45 -4.72
N VAL A 133 11.47 -8.34 -5.70
CA VAL A 133 11.29 -8.95 -7.03
C VAL A 133 11.53 -10.46 -6.97
N ILE A 134 12.63 -10.89 -6.33
CA ILE A 134 12.93 -12.32 -6.15
C ILE A 134 11.83 -12.94 -5.28
N LEU A 135 11.53 -12.33 -4.13
CA LEU A 135 10.50 -12.77 -3.20
C LEU A 135 9.12 -12.80 -3.87
N ARG A 136 8.68 -11.76 -4.59
CA ARG A 136 7.39 -11.79 -5.31
C ARG A 136 7.35 -12.84 -6.41
N SER A 137 8.45 -13.03 -7.14
CA SER A 137 8.53 -14.04 -8.20
C SER A 137 8.41 -15.45 -7.60
N VAL A 138 9.11 -15.70 -6.49
CA VAL A 138 9.00 -16.94 -5.71
C VAL A 138 7.61 -17.11 -5.12
N GLU A 139 7.06 -16.08 -4.44
CA GLU A 139 5.72 -16.09 -3.84
C GLU A 139 4.60 -16.36 -4.85
N ALA A 140 4.75 -15.88 -6.09
CA ALA A 140 3.81 -16.10 -7.17
C ALA A 140 3.82 -17.54 -7.68
N VAL A 141 4.98 -18.21 -7.58
CA VAL A 141 5.14 -19.61 -7.99
C VAL A 141 4.65 -20.58 -6.91
N VAL A 142 4.88 -20.26 -5.63
CA VAL A 142 4.50 -21.13 -4.50
C VAL A 142 2.97 -21.11 -4.28
N PRO A 143 2.28 -22.27 -4.33
CA PRO A 143 0.83 -22.36 -4.13
C PRO A 143 0.35 -21.77 -2.81
N GLN A 144 -0.82 -21.11 -2.85
CA GLN A 144 -1.43 -20.51 -1.65
C GLN A 144 -2.19 -21.52 -0.77
N GLY A 145 -2.44 -22.74 -1.25
CA GLY A 145 -3.17 -23.77 -0.51
C GLY A 145 -2.35 -24.52 0.56
N LEU A 146 -1.06 -24.24 0.67
CA LEU A 146 -0.18 -24.82 1.69
C LEU A 146 -0.40 -24.19 3.06
N THR A 147 0.02 -24.90 4.12
CA THR A 147 0.04 -24.30 5.46
C THR A 147 1.00 -23.12 5.51
N TYR A 148 0.71 -22.13 6.36
CA TYR A 148 1.52 -20.91 6.46
C TYR A 148 3.00 -21.23 6.69
N HIS A 149 3.30 -22.16 7.61
CA HIS A 149 4.68 -22.52 7.95
C HIS A 149 5.42 -23.21 6.81
N GLN A 150 4.80 -24.21 6.17
CA GLN A 150 5.40 -24.87 5.00
C GLN A 150 5.64 -23.89 3.85
N ARG A 151 4.67 -22.99 3.63
CA ARG A 151 4.79 -21.98 2.58
C ARG A 151 5.96 -21.02 2.84
N GLN A 152 6.10 -20.53 4.08
CA GLN A 152 7.21 -19.63 4.44
C GLN A 152 8.57 -20.33 4.32
N GLU A 153 8.65 -21.60 4.71
CA GLU A 153 9.89 -22.37 4.59
C GLU A 153 10.33 -22.54 3.13
N ILE A 154 9.41 -22.96 2.27
CA ILE A 154 9.69 -23.14 0.85
C ILE A 154 10.09 -21.82 0.19
N ILE A 155 9.39 -20.72 0.53
CA ILE A 155 9.73 -19.39 0.01
C ILE A 155 11.13 -18.99 0.47
N GLY A 156 11.45 -19.16 1.77
CA GLY A 156 12.75 -18.84 2.31
C GLY A 156 13.87 -19.59 1.60
N GLU A 157 13.74 -20.91 1.47
CA GLU A 157 14.74 -21.76 0.83
C GLU A 157 14.93 -21.42 -0.65
N MET A 158 13.84 -21.20 -1.40
CA MET A 158 13.92 -20.80 -2.80
C MET A 158 14.57 -19.43 -2.99
N VAL A 159 14.28 -18.46 -2.10
CA VAL A 159 14.91 -17.13 -2.15
C VAL A 159 16.41 -17.25 -1.89
N PHE A 160 16.83 -18.05 -0.91
CA PHE A 160 18.25 -18.31 -0.67
C PHE A 160 18.92 -18.98 -1.87
N ALA A 161 18.30 -20.00 -2.46
CA ALA A 161 18.85 -20.68 -3.63
C ALA A 161 19.05 -19.75 -4.84
N VAL A 162 18.14 -18.78 -5.04
CA VAL A 162 18.30 -17.74 -6.08
C VAL A 162 19.44 -16.79 -5.73
N MET A 163 19.52 -16.34 -4.48
CA MET A 163 20.59 -15.45 -4.04
C MET A 163 21.98 -16.09 -4.12
N GLU A 164 22.06 -17.41 -3.90
CA GLU A 164 23.28 -18.20 -4.02
C GLU A 164 23.63 -18.58 -5.47
N GLY A 165 22.75 -18.26 -6.44
CA GLY A 165 22.93 -18.61 -7.85
C GLY A 165 22.72 -20.10 -8.18
N ARG A 166 22.12 -20.87 -7.26
CA ARG A 166 21.76 -22.29 -7.47
C ARG A 166 20.46 -22.47 -8.23
N LEU A 167 19.64 -21.43 -8.31
CA LEU A 167 18.32 -21.43 -8.94
C LEU A 167 18.15 -20.15 -9.77
N ASP A 168 17.87 -20.29 -11.06
CA ASP A 168 17.54 -19.15 -11.92
C ASP A 168 16.06 -18.75 -11.76
N LEU A 169 15.76 -17.47 -11.99
CA LEU A 169 14.40 -16.91 -11.90
C LEU A 169 13.45 -17.51 -12.95
N ASN A 170 13.97 -17.95 -14.09
CA ASN A 170 13.16 -18.58 -15.14
C ASN A 170 12.73 -20.01 -14.76
N ASP A 171 13.50 -20.68 -13.89
CA ASP A 171 13.31 -22.09 -13.54
C ASP A 171 12.50 -22.29 -12.25
N LEU A 172 12.09 -21.21 -11.57
CA LEU A 172 11.38 -21.25 -10.28
C LEU A 172 10.20 -22.22 -10.30
N ARG A 173 9.38 -22.19 -11.35
CA ARG A 173 8.17 -23.02 -11.47
C ARG A 173 8.48 -24.50 -11.68
N ILE A 174 9.54 -24.79 -12.44
CA ILE A 174 9.94 -26.17 -12.76
C ILE A 174 10.55 -26.82 -11.52
N ARG A 175 11.36 -26.07 -10.77
CA ARG A 175 12.14 -26.58 -9.64
C ARG A 175 11.48 -26.43 -8.28
N TYR A 176 10.40 -25.66 -8.16
CA TYR A 176 9.59 -25.57 -6.94
C TYR A 176 9.29 -26.92 -6.24
N PRO A 177 8.93 -28.01 -6.95
CA PRO A 177 8.68 -29.31 -6.31
C PRO A 177 9.89 -29.94 -5.59
N GLU A 178 11.12 -29.51 -5.88
CA GLU A 178 12.33 -29.94 -5.15
C GLU A 178 12.31 -29.37 -3.73
N PHE A 179 12.08 -28.06 -3.62
CA PHE A 179 12.01 -27.34 -2.35
C PHE A 179 10.78 -27.75 -1.52
N ALA A 180 9.64 -27.99 -2.17
CA ALA A 180 8.46 -28.52 -1.49
C ALA A 180 8.74 -29.88 -0.83
N ARG A 181 9.42 -30.80 -1.54
CA ARG A 181 9.84 -32.10 -0.97
C ARG A 181 10.85 -31.93 0.17
N GLY A 182 11.72 -30.92 0.12
CA GLY A 182 12.62 -30.56 1.20
C GLY A 182 11.86 -30.13 2.46
N ALA A 183 10.94 -29.17 2.31
CA ALA A 183 10.09 -28.70 3.39
C ALA A 183 9.20 -29.80 3.98
N ASP A 184 8.66 -30.71 3.16
CA ASP A 184 7.84 -31.84 3.63
C ASP A 184 8.65 -32.87 4.43
N ARG A 185 9.97 -32.99 4.18
CA ARG A 185 10.86 -33.83 5.01
C ARG A 185 11.10 -33.20 6.38
N MET A 186 11.24 -31.88 6.44
CA MET A 186 11.46 -31.15 7.70
C MET A 186 10.17 -31.05 8.52
N PHE A 187 9.02 -30.89 7.85
CA PHE A 187 7.71 -30.70 8.46
C PHE A 187 6.68 -31.63 7.82
N PRO A 188 6.72 -32.95 8.11
CA PRO A 188 5.78 -33.91 7.52
C PRO A 188 4.36 -33.63 8.04
N THR A 189 3.52 -32.96 7.25
CA THR A 189 2.12 -32.76 7.64
C THR A 189 1.17 -33.65 6.85
N LYS A 190 0.64 -34.65 7.56
CA LYS A 190 -0.81 -34.92 7.60
C LYS A 190 -1.28 -35.61 8.89
N TYR A 191 -0.41 -36.21 9.71
CA TYR A 191 -0.80 -36.89 10.97
C TYR A 191 0.13 -36.62 12.17
N ALA A 192 0.34 -35.34 12.48
CA ALA A 192 1.06 -34.81 13.66
C ALA A 192 2.60 -34.72 13.55
N PRO A 193 3.23 -33.75 14.27
CA PRO A 193 4.67 -33.82 14.55
C PRO A 193 4.99 -35.15 15.26
N PRO A 194 6.20 -35.71 15.10
CA PRO A 194 6.59 -36.87 15.89
C PRO A 194 6.38 -36.55 17.37
N SER A 195 5.65 -37.41 18.08
CA SER A 195 5.47 -37.29 19.53
C SER A 195 6.84 -37.12 20.20
N LEU A 196 6.91 -36.39 21.31
CA LEU A 196 8.11 -36.43 22.16
C LEU A 196 8.43 -37.86 22.64
N ASP A 197 7.43 -38.75 22.58
CA ASP A 197 7.54 -40.18 22.86
C ASP A 197 7.82 -41.03 21.61
N ALA A 198 7.93 -40.43 20.42
CA ALA A 198 8.24 -41.18 19.20
C ALA A 198 9.72 -41.60 19.24
N PRO A 199 10.04 -42.87 18.93
CA PRO A 199 11.41 -43.34 18.95
C PRO A 199 12.27 -42.53 17.98
N ALA A 200 13.40 -42.01 18.47
CA ALA A 200 14.28 -41.11 17.74
C ALA A 200 14.87 -41.72 16.46
N PHE A 201 14.86 -43.05 16.34
CA PHE A 201 15.36 -43.78 15.18
C PHE A 201 14.36 -44.86 14.75
N ARG A 202 14.03 -44.92 13.46
CA ARG A 202 13.13 -45.97 12.91
C ARG A 202 13.84 -47.30 12.64
N ASP A 203 15.17 -47.28 12.52
CA ASP A 203 15.99 -48.43 12.11
C ASP A 203 17.11 -48.78 13.11
N GLY A 204 17.04 -48.27 14.34
CA GLY A 204 18.02 -48.57 15.40
C GLY A 204 17.58 -49.72 16.30
N ALA A 205 18.51 -50.61 16.68
CA ALA A 205 18.30 -51.76 17.57
C ALA A 205 18.08 -51.37 19.06
N SER A 206 17.37 -50.28 19.32
CA SER A 206 17.09 -49.79 20.67
C SER A 206 15.74 -50.35 21.12
N PRO A 207 15.68 -51.23 22.14
CA PRO A 207 14.42 -51.79 22.63
C PRO A 207 13.55 -50.72 23.29
N LEU A 208 12.23 -50.86 23.14
CA LEU A 208 11.17 -49.92 23.55
C LEU A 208 11.18 -49.47 25.03
N ILE A 209 12.02 -50.08 25.86
CA ILE A 209 12.09 -49.95 27.32
C ILE A 209 12.95 -48.74 27.73
N GLU A 210 13.70 -48.14 26.81
CA GLU A 210 14.43 -46.88 27.05
C GLU A 210 13.51 -45.63 26.96
N THR A 211 12.23 -45.79 27.30
CA THR A 211 11.34 -44.66 27.56
C THR A 211 11.77 -44.00 28.86
N ILE A 212 12.03 -42.69 28.81
CA ILE A 212 12.50 -41.88 29.94
C ILE A 212 11.48 -42.00 31.08
N THR A 213 11.78 -42.84 32.06
CA THR A 213 10.88 -43.20 33.17
C THR A 213 11.07 -42.31 34.39
N ARG A 214 12.03 -41.38 34.38
CA ARG A 214 12.22 -40.38 35.45
C ARG A 214 12.53 -38.99 34.88
N GLY A 215 11.87 -37.99 35.45
CA GLY A 215 11.86 -36.62 34.97
C GLY A 215 13.26 -36.05 34.79
N LEU A 216 13.47 -35.43 33.62
CA LEU A 216 14.69 -34.68 33.25
C LEU A 216 14.92 -33.41 34.07
N TRP A 217 14.06 -33.14 35.05
CA TRP A 217 14.09 -31.97 35.91
C TRP A 217 13.72 -32.39 37.34
N THR A 218 14.71 -32.89 38.07
CA THR A 218 14.78 -32.81 39.55
C THR A 218 16.08 -32.12 39.90
#